data_AF-A0A1G1HUR6-F1
#
_entry.id   AF-A0A1G1HUR6-F1
#
_cell.length_a   1.000
_cell.length_b   1.000
_cell.length_c   1.000
_cell.angle_alpha   90.00
_cell.angle_beta   90.00
_cell.angle_gamma   90.00
#
_symmetry.space_group_name_H-M   'P 1'
#
loop_
_entity.id
_entity.type
_entity.pdbx_description
1 polymer ?
#
loop_
_entity_poly.entity_id
_entity_poly.type
_entity_poly.pdbx_seq_one_letter_code
_entity_poly.pdbx_strand_id
1 'polypeptide(L)'
;MKKGIISGVIIIVLAICFVLQGQGFGASPVENYKWYCAQCHGLNGKGDGPNATKEQPVTPRDHTDTKGMSKLTDADIENVIRDGGKATGKSTMMPPWGKTMTDAEIKELVKYLRQLCKC
;
A
#
# COMPACT_ATOMS: atom_id res chain seq x y z
N MET A 1 -28.19 13.86 44.25
CA MET A 1 -27.86 12.46 43.88
C MET A 1 -27.71 12.22 42.36
N LYS A 2 -28.41 12.94 41.46
CA LYS A 2 -28.32 12.71 39.99
C LYS A 2 -27.02 13.22 39.32
N LYS A 3 -26.34 14.24 39.87
CA LYS A 3 -25.13 14.86 39.28
C LYS A 3 -23.90 13.91 39.19
N GLY A 4 -23.74 13.00 40.15
CA GLY A 4 -22.62 12.06 40.15
C GLY A 4 -22.73 10.96 39.09
N ILE A 5 -23.96 10.53 38.79
CA ILE A 5 -24.24 9.51 37.76
C ILE A 5 -23.96 10.08 36.36
N ILE A 6 -24.38 11.34 36.11
CA ILE A 6 -24.16 12.02 34.82
C ILE A 6 -22.66 12.22 34.56
N SER A 7 -21.90 12.58 35.60
CA SER A 7 -20.46 12.81 35.46
C SER A 7 -19.67 11.51 35.23
N GLY A 8 -20.08 10.39 35.85
CA GLY A 8 -19.46 9.09 35.62
C GLY A 8 -19.73 8.52 34.23
N VAL A 9 -20.94 8.73 33.70
CA VAL A 9 -21.30 8.31 32.33
C VAL A 9 -20.51 9.10 31.28
N ILE A 10 -20.31 10.41 31.48
CA ILE A 10 -19.51 11.24 30.56
C ILE A 10 -18.05 10.78 30.52
N ILE A 11 -17.45 10.44 31.68
CA ILE A 11 -16.06 9.95 31.76
C ILE A 11 -15.92 8.59 31.06
N ILE A 12 -16.89 7.69 31.22
CA ILE A 12 -16.89 6.37 30.56
C ILE A 12 -17.05 6.53 29.04
N VAL A 13 -17.95 7.39 28.57
CA VAL A 13 -18.13 7.65 27.12
C VAL A 13 -16.88 8.27 26.51
N LEU A 14 -16.22 9.21 27.19
CA LEU A 14 -14.97 9.81 26.73
C LEU A 14 -13.82 8.78 26.68
N ALA A 15 -13.73 7.88 27.66
CA ALA A 15 -12.74 6.81 27.66
C ALA A 15 -12.97 5.82 26.51
N ILE A 16 -14.23 5.47 26.21
CA ILE A 16 -14.57 4.59 25.07
C ILE A 16 -14.23 5.25 23.73
N CYS A 17 -14.49 6.55 23.57
CA CYS A 17 -14.10 7.29 22.37
C CYS A 17 -12.58 7.31 22.16
N PHE A 18 -11.78 7.39 23.24
CA PHE A 18 -10.33 7.36 23.16
C PHE A 18 -9.77 5.99 22.75
N VAL A 19 -10.45 4.90 23.16
CA VAL A 19 -10.08 3.52 22.79
C VAL A 19 -10.41 3.24 21.32
N LEU A 20 -11.44 3.88 20.77
CA LEU A 20 -11.87 3.75 19.36
C LEU A 20 -11.04 4.58 18.38
N GLN A 21 -10.18 5.51 18.84
CA GLN A 21 -9.32 6.33 17.99
C GLN A 21 -8.08 5.58 17.45
N GLY A 22 -7.83 4.35 17.88
CA GLY A 22 -6.62 3.59 17.56
C GLY A 22 -6.60 2.84 16.23
N GLN A 23 -7.67 2.91 15.43
CA GLN A 23 -7.69 2.32 14.08
C GLN A 23 -7.53 3.47 13.08
N GLY A 24 -6.30 3.76 12.66
CA GLY A 24 -6.06 4.71 11.59
C GLY A 24 -6.78 4.24 10.33
N PHE A 25 -7.70 5.05 9.80
CA PHE A 25 -8.37 4.83 8.52
C PHE A 25 -7.38 5.08 7.36
N GLY A 26 -6.34 4.26 7.25
CA GLY A 26 -5.51 4.21 6.06
C GLY A 26 -6.29 3.61 4.89
N ALA A 27 -5.95 4.00 3.65
CA ALA A 27 -6.59 3.41 2.48
C ALA A 27 -6.23 1.92 2.39
N SER A 28 -7.17 1.08 1.91
CA SER A 28 -6.89 -0.35 1.76
C SER A 28 -5.77 -0.59 0.75
N PRO A 29 -5.03 -1.71 0.83
CA PRO A 29 -3.99 -2.01 -0.16
C PRO A 29 -4.54 -2.12 -1.59
N VAL A 30 -5.79 -2.55 -1.76
CA VAL A 30 -6.46 -2.61 -3.07
C VAL A 30 -6.71 -1.20 -3.62
N GLU A 31 -7.18 -0.27 -2.78
CA GLU A 31 -7.39 1.13 -3.17
C GLU A 31 -6.06 1.81 -3.50
N ASN A 32 -5.06 1.65 -2.64
CA ASN A 32 -3.71 2.18 -2.88
C ASN A 32 -3.13 1.62 -4.18
N TYR A 33 -3.27 0.33 -4.43
CA TYR A 33 -2.80 -0.27 -5.67
C TYR A 33 -3.49 0.32 -6.91
N LYS A 34 -4.82 0.45 -6.86
CA LYS A 34 -5.61 1.02 -7.96
C LYS A 34 -5.21 2.47 -8.26
N TRP A 35 -5.01 3.29 -7.24
CA TRP A 35 -4.69 4.70 -7.43
C TRP A 35 -3.24 4.96 -7.84
N TYR A 36 -2.28 4.28 -7.22
CA TYR A 36 -0.87 4.62 -7.36
C TYR A 36 -0.08 3.68 -8.28
N CYS A 37 -0.50 2.42 -8.39
CA CYS A 37 0.27 1.38 -9.09
C CYS A 37 -0.34 1.00 -10.45
N ALA A 38 -1.66 0.89 -10.52
CA ALA A 38 -2.37 0.35 -11.68
C ALA A 38 -2.23 1.20 -12.95
N GLN A 39 -1.88 2.49 -12.81
CA GLN A 39 -1.62 3.37 -13.95
C GLN A 39 -0.52 2.83 -14.86
N CYS A 40 0.49 2.15 -14.30
CA CYS A 40 1.55 1.49 -15.07
C CYS A 40 1.44 -0.04 -15.01
N HIS A 41 1.12 -0.60 -13.84
CA HIS A 41 1.10 -2.05 -13.65
C HIS A 41 -0.23 -2.72 -14.02
N GLY A 42 -1.26 -1.94 -14.40
CA GLY A 42 -2.59 -2.44 -14.72
C GLY A 42 -3.41 -2.81 -13.49
N LEU A 43 -4.75 -2.77 -13.61
CA LEU A 43 -5.67 -3.07 -12.51
C LEU A 43 -5.51 -4.51 -12.00
N ASN A 44 -5.15 -5.43 -12.89
CA ASN A 44 -4.90 -6.84 -12.58
C ASN A 44 -3.41 -7.15 -12.37
N GLY A 45 -2.54 -6.14 -12.40
CA GLY A 45 -1.11 -6.29 -12.13
C GLY A 45 -0.26 -6.91 -13.23
N LYS A 46 -0.72 -6.95 -14.48
CA LYS A 46 0.00 -7.61 -15.58
C LYS A 46 1.05 -6.73 -16.27
N GLY A 47 1.29 -5.52 -15.77
CA GLY A 47 2.19 -4.57 -16.44
C GLY A 47 1.56 -3.90 -17.67
N ASP A 48 0.23 -3.93 -17.77
CA ASP A 48 -0.57 -3.48 -18.92
C ASP A 48 -1.42 -2.23 -18.60
N GLY A 49 -0.93 -1.39 -17.68
CA GLY A 49 -1.61 -0.14 -17.32
C GLY A 49 -1.66 0.87 -18.47
N PRO A 50 -2.53 1.89 -18.41
CA PRO A 50 -2.66 2.90 -19.47
C PRO A 50 -1.35 3.65 -19.78
N ASN A 51 -0.42 3.72 -18.82
CA ASN A 51 0.89 4.34 -19.00
C ASN A 51 1.99 3.32 -19.38
N ALA A 52 1.66 2.04 -19.58
CA ALA A 52 2.58 1.02 -20.07
C ALA A 52 2.71 1.13 -21.60
N THR A 53 3.52 2.09 -22.05
CA THR A 53 3.75 2.35 -23.48
C THR A 53 5.07 1.76 -23.96
N LYS A 54 5.25 1.60 -25.29
CA LYS A 54 6.47 1.03 -25.88
C LYS A 54 7.68 1.95 -25.78
N GLU A 55 7.44 3.23 -25.56
CA GLU A 55 8.45 4.28 -25.44
C GLU A 55 9.06 4.32 -24.04
N GLN A 56 8.49 3.58 -23.09
CA GLN A 56 9.06 3.43 -21.76
C GLN A 56 10.40 2.67 -21.86
N PRO A 57 11.47 3.15 -21.18
CA PRO A 57 12.78 2.50 -21.22
C PRO A 57 12.79 1.14 -20.53
N VAL A 58 11.78 0.85 -19.70
CA VAL A 58 11.60 -0.42 -19.00
C VAL A 58 10.10 -0.72 -18.95
N THR A 59 9.73 -1.95 -19.30
CA THR A 59 8.35 -2.43 -19.17
C THR A 59 7.96 -2.55 -17.69
N PRO A 60 6.78 -2.06 -17.27
CA PRO A 60 6.28 -2.31 -15.93
C PRO A 60 6.25 -3.80 -15.61
N ARG A 61 6.65 -4.17 -14.39
CA ARG A 61 6.68 -5.56 -13.96
C ARG A 61 5.26 -6.15 -13.92
N ASP A 62 5.13 -7.37 -14.40
CA ASP A 62 3.98 -8.23 -14.14
C ASP A 62 4.06 -8.76 -12.70
N HIS A 63 3.16 -8.29 -11.83
CA HIS A 63 3.01 -8.71 -10.45
C HIS A 63 2.26 -10.04 -10.29
N THR A 64 1.70 -10.59 -11.37
CA THR A 64 1.08 -11.93 -11.38
C THR A 64 2.07 -13.04 -11.75
N ASP A 65 3.27 -12.69 -12.24
CA ASP A 65 4.36 -13.64 -12.51
C ASP A 65 4.92 -14.23 -11.21
N THR A 66 4.37 -15.38 -10.80
CA THR A 66 4.81 -16.15 -9.62
C THR A 66 6.32 -16.36 -9.62
N LYS A 67 6.92 -16.75 -10.75
CA LYS A 67 8.35 -17.09 -10.82
C LYS A 67 9.23 -15.85 -10.68
N GLY A 68 8.83 -14.74 -11.28
CA GLY A 68 9.52 -13.46 -11.17
C GLY A 68 9.42 -12.87 -9.77
N MET A 69 8.22 -12.84 -9.20
CA MET A 69 7.94 -12.26 -7.89
C MET A 69 8.50 -13.08 -6.73
N SER A 70 8.58 -14.41 -6.86
CA SER A 70 9.18 -15.29 -5.83
C SER A 70 10.68 -15.07 -5.63
N LYS A 71 11.36 -14.40 -6.58
CA LYS A 71 12.80 -14.06 -6.46
C LYS A 71 13.03 -12.79 -5.64
N LEU A 72 11.99 -12.02 -5.38
CA LEU A 72 12.06 -10.78 -4.62
C LEU A 72 11.70 -11.10 -3.17
N THR A 73 12.48 -10.60 -2.22
CA THR A 73 12.10 -10.62 -0.81
C THR A 73 11.04 -9.55 -0.54
N ASP A 74 10.31 -9.68 0.57
CA ASP A 74 9.36 -8.63 0.98
C ASP A 74 10.06 -7.28 1.18
N ALA A 75 11.30 -7.29 1.69
CA ALA A 75 12.12 -6.10 1.83
C ALA A 75 12.47 -5.46 0.47
N ASP A 76 12.77 -6.28 -0.56
CA ASP A 76 13.01 -5.75 -1.91
C ASP A 76 11.78 -5.01 -2.43
N ILE A 77 10.59 -5.60 -2.25
CA ILE A 77 9.33 -5.01 -2.70
C ILE A 77 9.03 -3.73 -1.90
N GLU A 78 9.18 -3.77 -0.58
CA GLU A 78 9.00 -2.62 0.31
C GLU A 78 9.91 -1.45 -0.08
N ASN A 79 11.19 -1.70 -0.32
CA ASN A 79 12.17 -0.68 -0.71
C ASN A 79 11.82 -0.05 -2.06
N VAL A 80 11.38 -0.85 -3.04
CA VAL A 80 10.97 -0.34 -4.36
C VAL A 80 9.71 0.54 -4.24
N ILE A 81 8.73 0.16 -3.42
CA ILE A 81 7.52 0.98 -3.19
C ILE A 81 7.90 2.28 -2.47
N ARG A 82 8.75 2.19 -1.45
CA ARG A 82 9.15 3.31 -0.60
C ARG A 82 9.99 4.34 -1.35
N ASP A 83 11.04 3.88 -2.02
CA ASP A 83 12.09 4.72 -2.59
C ASP A 83 11.98 4.88 -4.12
N GLY A 84 11.02 4.19 -4.74
CA GLY A 84 10.78 4.23 -6.17
C GLY A 84 11.77 3.39 -6.97
N GLY A 85 11.55 3.32 -8.28
CA GLY A 85 12.34 2.45 -9.14
C GLY A 85 13.78 2.94 -9.34
N LYS A 86 14.01 4.26 -9.38
CA LYS A 86 15.36 4.82 -9.55
C LYS A 86 16.32 4.39 -8.44
N ALA A 87 15.86 4.39 -7.19
CA ALA A 87 16.69 4.06 -6.03
C ALA A 87 17.10 2.58 -5.98
N THR A 88 16.38 1.72 -6.71
CA THR A 88 16.53 0.25 -6.68
C THR A 88 17.02 -0.32 -8.02
N GLY A 89 17.54 0.55 -8.91
CA GLY A 89 18.04 0.15 -10.23
C GLY A 89 16.95 -0.32 -11.19
N LYS A 90 15.70 0.15 -11.00
CA LYS A 90 14.53 -0.11 -11.87
C LYS A 90 14.15 1.17 -12.64
N SER A 91 12.96 1.19 -13.24
CA SER A 91 12.48 2.33 -14.01
C SER A 91 12.54 3.63 -13.20
N THR A 92 13.15 4.67 -13.78
CA THR A 92 13.20 6.01 -13.18
C THR A 92 11.83 6.68 -13.09
N MET A 93 10.84 6.15 -13.80
CA MET A 93 9.46 6.66 -13.80
C MET A 93 8.58 6.05 -12.71
N MET A 94 9.04 5.01 -11.99
CA MET A 94 8.31 4.51 -10.83
C MET A 94 8.54 5.44 -9.63
N PRO A 95 7.51 6.19 -9.17
CA PRO A 95 7.68 7.19 -8.11
C PRO A 95 7.95 6.56 -6.74
N PRO A 96 8.64 7.26 -5.82
CA PRO A 96 8.72 6.87 -4.43
C PRO A 96 7.40 7.17 -3.70
N TRP A 97 6.92 6.23 -2.88
CA TRP A 97 5.68 6.39 -2.12
C TRP A 97 5.88 6.52 -0.61
N GLY A 98 7.11 6.46 -0.11
CA GLY A 98 7.41 6.49 1.33
C GLY A 98 7.01 7.78 2.06
N LYS A 99 6.67 8.85 1.35
CA LYS A 99 6.11 10.09 1.93
C LYS A 99 4.60 10.23 1.73
N THR A 100 4.00 9.33 0.96
CA THR A 100 2.56 9.32 0.63
C THR A 100 1.83 8.26 1.44
N MET A 101 2.49 7.14 1.69
CA MET A 101 1.94 5.99 2.42
C MET A 101 2.73 5.77 3.70
N THR A 102 2.03 5.30 4.73
CA THR A 102 2.63 4.83 5.98
C THR A 102 3.35 3.49 5.77
N ASP A 103 4.25 3.13 6.69
CA ASP A 103 4.92 1.82 6.68
C ASP A 103 3.93 0.66 6.73
N ALA A 104 2.81 0.84 7.45
CA ALA A 104 1.77 -0.16 7.52
C ALA A 104 1.09 -0.35 6.15
N GLU A 105 0.75 0.74 5.45
CA GLU A 105 0.14 0.67 4.12
C GLU A 105 1.09 0.05 3.08
N ILE A 106 2.39 0.36 3.14
CA ILE A 106 3.39 -0.27 2.25
C ILE A 106 3.46 -1.77 2.52
N LYS A 107 3.47 -2.21 3.78
CA LYS A 107 3.48 -3.64 4.13
C LYS A 107 2.20 -4.35 3.69
N GLU A 108 1.04 -3.71 3.81
CA GLU A 108 -0.22 -4.27 3.28
C GLU A 108 -0.21 -4.35 1.75
N LEU A 109 0.42 -3.40 1.05
CA LEU A 109 0.63 -3.50 -0.40
C LEU A 109 1.54 -4.68 -0.76
N VAL A 110 2.61 -4.94 -0.01
CA VAL A 110 3.45 -6.13 -0.21
C VAL A 110 2.59 -7.39 -0.13
N LYS A 111 1.76 -7.54 0.91
CA LYS A 111 0.83 -8.67 1.04
C LYS A 111 -0.14 -8.79 -0.14
N TYR A 112 -0.65 -7.66 -0.64
CA TYR A 112 -1.51 -7.66 -1.81
C TYR A 112 -0.78 -8.11 -3.09
N LEU A 113 0.47 -7.67 -3.29
CA LEU A 113 1.30 -8.13 -4.41
C LEU A 113 1.58 -9.64 -4.33
N ARG A 114 1.78 -10.17 -3.12
CA ARG A 114 1.89 -11.61 -2.84
C ARG A 114 0.63 -12.38 -3.25
N GLN A 115 -0.54 -11.85 -2.93
CA GLN A 115 -1.81 -12.41 -3.40
C GLN A 115 -1.94 -12.42 -4.93
N LEU A 116 -1.48 -11.36 -5.62
CA LEU A 116 -1.50 -11.29 -7.09
C LEU A 116 -0.60 -12.35 -7.74
N CYS A 117 0.62 -12.54 -7.24
CA CYS A 117 1.56 -13.55 -7.76
C CYS A 117 1.26 -14.97 -7.27
N LYS A 118 0.40 -15.13 -6.25
CA LYS A 118 0.19 -16.40 -5.54
C LYS A 118 1.50 -16.98 -5.01
N CYS A 119 2.31 -16.08 -4.48
CA CYS A 119 3.61 -16.27 -3.85
C CYS A 119 3.67 -15.36 -2.62
#